data_AF-A0AAW7XCP6-F1
#
_entry.id   AF-A0AAW7XCP6-F1
#
_cell.length_a   1.000
_cell.length_b   1.000
_cell.length_c   1.000
_cell.angle_alpha   90.00
_cell.angle_beta   90.00
_cell.angle_gamma   90.00
#
_symmetry.space_group_name_H-M   'P 1'
#
loop_
_entity.id
_entity.type
_entity.pdbx_description
1 polymer ?
#
loop_
_entity_poly.entity_id
_entity_poly.type
_entity_poly.pdbx_seq_one_letter_code
_entity_poly.pdbx_strand_id
1 'polypeptide(L)'
;VRSERQLIRDTQVNVAYRWFLGLNLTDNIPDASTLSQNRIRRFNDSEVYQQIFDEIVLQAMRKKLVSGHTLYTDSTHLKANA
;
A
#
# COMPACT_ATOMS: atom_id res chain seq x y z
N VAL A 1 -6.17 2.92 -4.45
CA VAL A 1 -6.74 3.84 -3.42
C VAL A 1 -7.02 5.20 -4.05
N ARG A 2 -8.22 5.77 -3.88
CA ARG A 2 -8.66 6.97 -4.63
C ARG A 2 -8.10 8.33 -4.14
N SER A 3 -7.29 8.39 -3.07
CA SER A 3 -6.44 9.54 -2.67
C SER A 3 -5.59 9.20 -1.43
N GLU A 4 -4.44 9.84 -1.17
CA GLU A 4 -3.70 9.63 0.10
C GLU A 4 -4.56 9.96 1.33
N ARG A 5 -5.48 10.92 1.20
CA ARG A 5 -6.44 11.25 2.27
C ARG A 5 -7.38 10.10 2.59
N GLN A 6 -7.83 9.35 1.59
CA GLN A 6 -8.64 8.16 1.83
C GLN A 6 -7.79 7.08 2.52
N LEU A 7 -6.54 6.87 2.10
CA LEU A 7 -5.64 5.92 2.76
C LEU A 7 -5.47 6.23 4.24
N ILE A 8 -5.23 7.51 4.59
CA ILE A 8 -5.10 7.93 5.99
C ILE A 8 -6.40 7.69 6.77
N ARG A 9 -7.55 8.02 6.19
CA ARG A 9 -8.86 7.72 6.82
C ARG A 9 -9.08 6.23 7.04
N ASP A 10 -8.71 5.41 6.07
CA ASP A 10 -8.84 3.96 6.20
C ASP A 10 -7.92 3.44 7.31
N THR A 11 -6.67 3.91 7.39
CA THR A 11 -5.74 3.57 8.48
C THR A 11 -6.26 4.00 9.86
N GLN A 12 -7.05 5.08 9.95
CA GLN A 12 -7.65 5.53 11.22
C GLN A 12 -8.66 4.54 11.82
N VAL A 13 -9.32 3.73 10.99
CA VAL A 13 -10.38 2.82 11.46
C VAL A 13 -10.04 1.34 11.24
N ASN A 14 -9.11 1.06 10.32
CA ASN A 14 -8.76 -0.30 9.94
C ASN A 14 -7.62 -0.84 10.82
N VAL A 15 -7.96 -1.80 11.69
CA VAL A 15 -7.00 -2.46 12.60
C VAL A 15 -5.91 -3.21 11.83
N ALA A 16 -6.22 -3.81 10.68
CA ALA A 16 -5.23 -4.53 9.89
C ALA A 16 -4.16 -3.58 9.32
N TYR A 17 -4.54 -2.37 8.92
CA TYR A 17 -3.58 -1.37 8.43
C TYR A 17 -2.69 -0.84 9.55
N ARG A 18 -3.25 -0.61 10.74
CA ARG A 18 -2.45 -0.23 11.91
C ARG A 18 -1.46 -1.32 12.30
N TRP A 19 -1.93 -2.58 12.39
CA TRP A 19 -1.07 -3.73 12.68
C TRP A 19 0.07 -3.84 11.67
N PHE A 20 -0.23 -3.72 10.37
CA PHE A 20 0.78 -3.77 9.32
C PHE A 20 1.83 -2.66 9.43
N LEU A 21 1.41 -1.46 9.85
CA LEU A 21 2.30 -0.32 10.07
C LEU A 21 3.00 -0.33 11.44
N GLY A 22 2.73 -1.33 12.29
CA GLY A 22 3.27 -1.40 13.65
C GLY A 22 2.72 -0.32 14.60
N LEU A 23 1.53 0.22 14.30
CA LEU A 23 0.86 1.24 15.10
C LEU A 23 -0.11 0.62 16.10
N ASN A 24 -0.14 1.12 17.33
CA ASN A 24 -1.18 0.83 18.29
C ASN A 24 -2.50 1.53 17.89
N LEU A 25 -3.60 1.09 18.51
CA LEU A 25 -4.93 1.68 18.26
C LEU A 25 -4.99 3.18 18.59
N THR A 26 -4.20 3.62 19.57
CA THR A 26 -4.14 5.01 20.04
C THR A 26 -3.05 5.84 19.39
N ASP A 27 -2.18 5.23 18.58
CA ASP A 27 -1.06 5.95 17.99
C ASP A 27 -1.55 6.92 16.92
N ASN A 28 -0.90 8.08 16.87
CA ASN A 28 -1.16 9.09 15.87
C ASN A 28 -0.70 8.60 14.49
N ILE A 29 -1.54 8.83 13.49
CA ILE A 29 -1.24 8.50 12.10
C ILE A 29 -0.68 9.76 11.42
N PRO A 30 0.34 9.64 10.55
CA PRO A 30 0.85 10.76 9.78
C PRO A 30 -0.23 11.46 8.95
N ASP A 31 -0.08 12.76 8.74
CA ASP A 31 -0.96 13.49 7.84
C ASP A 31 -0.79 13.03 6.38
N ALA A 32 -1.87 13.12 5.59
CA ALA A 32 -1.86 12.74 4.18
C ALA A 32 -0.83 13.50 3.35
N SER A 33 -0.50 14.74 3.73
CA SER A 33 0.57 15.52 3.09
C SER A 33 1.94 14.87 3.25
N THR A 34 2.19 14.17 4.36
CA THR A 34 3.46 13.47 4.60
C THR A 34 3.66 12.35 3.57
N LEU A 35 2.62 11.55 3.34
CA LEU A 35 2.63 10.51 2.31
C LEU A 35 2.77 11.10 0.91
N SER A 36 2.03 12.17 0.62
CA SER A 36 2.08 12.84 -0.68
C SER A 36 3.46 13.41 -1.00
N GLN A 37 4.09 14.10 -0.05
CA GLN A 37 5.45 14.62 -0.21
C GLN A 37 6.49 13.51 -0.33
N ASN A 38 6.30 12.39 0.38
CA ASN A 38 7.20 11.25 0.26
C ASN A 38 7.11 10.63 -1.15
N ARG A 39 5.89 10.42 -1.65
CA ARG A 39 5.65 9.95 -3.02
C ARG A 39 6.30 10.85 -4.06
N ILE A 40 6.11 12.18 -3.97
CA ILE A 40 6.67 13.14 -4.92
C ILE A 40 8.20 13.21 -4.84
N ARG A 41 8.77 13.26 -3.63
CA ARG A 41 10.20 13.59 -3.45
C ARG A 41 11.11 12.38 -3.46
N ARG A 42 10.62 11.19 -3.09
CA ARG A 42 11.45 9.99 -2.92
C ARG A 42 11.13 8.87 -3.89
N PHE A 43 9.89 8.80 -4.39
CA PHE A 43 9.42 7.59 -5.06
C PHE A 43 8.69 7.83 -6.39
N ASN A 44 8.66 9.07 -6.89
CA ASN A 44 7.85 9.44 -8.06
C ASN A 44 8.27 8.72 -9.35
N ASP A 45 9.56 8.42 -9.48
CA ASP A 45 10.15 7.68 -10.62
C ASP A 45 10.65 6.30 -10.21
N SER A 46 10.19 5.78 -9.07
CA SER A 46 10.74 4.57 -8.47
C SER A 46 9.79 3.38 -8.64
N GLU A 47 10.28 2.32 -9.30
CA GLU A 47 9.60 1.01 -9.37
C GLU A 47 9.61 0.26 -8.04
N VAL A 48 10.21 0.83 -6.99
CA VAL A 48 10.42 0.18 -5.69
C VAL A 48 9.12 -0.33 -5.07
N TYR A 49 8.00 0.38 -5.22
CA TYR A 49 6.71 -0.11 -4.71
C TYR A 49 6.26 -1.40 -5.38
N GLN A 50 6.40 -1.47 -6.71
CA GLN A 50 6.04 -2.67 -7.47
C GLN A 50 6.99 -3.82 -7.12
N GLN A 51 8.29 -3.56 -7.07
CA GLN A 51 9.30 -4.56 -6.72
C GLN A 51 9.08 -5.14 -5.31
N ILE A 52 8.77 -4.29 -4.33
CA ILE A 52 8.45 -4.73 -2.96
C ILE A 52 7.17 -5.55 -2.96
N PHE A 53 6.13 -5.10 -3.66
CA PHE A 53 4.87 -5.84 -3.73
C PHE A 53 5.04 -7.21 -4.37
N ASP A 54 5.74 -7.27 -5.51
CA ASP A 54 6.01 -8.51 -6.23
C ASP A 54 6.82 -9.48 -5.36
N GLU A 55 7.85 -9.01 -4.65
CA GLU A 55 8.63 -9.86 -3.76
C GLU A 55 7.80 -10.37 -2.56
N ILE A 56 6.90 -9.56 -2.00
CA ILE A 56 5.97 -10.01 -0.94
C ILE A 56 5.05 -11.12 -1.48
N VAL A 57 4.48 -10.94 -2.66
CA VAL A 57 3.62 -11.94 -3.30
C VAL A 57 4.40 -13.23 -3.59
N LEU A 58 5.61 -13.10 -4.15
CA LEU A 58 6.51 -14.24 -4.41
C LEU A 58 6.82 -15.01 -3.13
N GLN A 59 7.10 -14.32 -2.02
CA GLN A 59 7.33 -14.97 -0.73
C GLN A 59 6.09 -15.70 -0.21
N ALA A 60 4.90 -15.09 -0.36
CA ALA A 60 3.65 -15.71 0.05
C ALA A 60 3.34 -16.98 -0.79
N MET A 61 3.61 -16.93 -2.09
CA MET A 61 3.51 -18.09 -2.99
C MET A 61 4.49 -19.21 -2.59
N ARG A 62 5.77 -18.88 -2.35
CA ARG A 62 6.80 -19.84 -1.91
C ARG A 62 6.40 -20.54 -0.60
N LYS A 63 5.75 -19.81 0.31
CA LYS A 63 5.24 -20.33 1.59
C LYS A 63 3.88 -21.03 1.47
N LYS A 64 3.33 -21.18 0.26
CA LYS A 64 2.01 -21.76 -0.02
C LYS A 64 0.86 -21.06 0.73
N LEU A 65 1.05 -19.79 1.09
CA LEU A 65 0.03 -18.95 1.70
C LEU A 65 -0.96 -18.42 0.67
N VAL A 66 -0.56 -18.43 -0.61
CA VAL A 66 -1.40 -18.05 -1.76
C VAL A 66 -1.47 -19.23 -2.71
N SER A 67 -2.69 -19.70 -2.98
CA SER A 67 -2.99 -20.65 -4.06
C SER A 67 -2.95 -19.88 -5.38
N GLY A 68 -2.07 -20.25 -6.31
CA GLY A 68 -1.88 -19.57 -7.61
C GLY A 68 -3.08 -19.58 -8.57
N HIS A 69 -4.28 -19.90 -8.10
CA HIS A 69 -5.49 -20.07 -8.91
C HIS A 69 -6.27 -18.77 -9.09
N THR A 70 -5.61 -17.74 -9.65
CA THR A 70 -6.16 -16.42 -10.01
C THR A 70 -5.84 -15.32 -9.00
N LEU A 71 -4.65 -14.73 -9.17
CA LEU A 71 -4.36 -13.41 -8.65
C LEU A 71 -5.13 -12.39 -9.51
N TYR A 72 -6.39 -12.10 -9.18
CA TYR A 72 -7.01 -10.84 -9.62
C TYR A 72 -6.32 -9.73 -8.84
N THR A 73 -5.13 -9.32 -9.31
CA THR A 73 -4.73 -7.93 -9.13
C THR A 73 -5.79 -7.13 -9.87
N ASP A 74 -6.72 -6.52 -9.13
CA ASP A 74 -7.39 -5.32 -9.65
C ASP A 74 -6.24 -4.35 -9.89
N SER A 75 -5.69 -4.43 -11.10
CA SER A 75 -4.93 -3.39 -11.71
C SER A 75 -5.91 -2.22 -11.76
N THR A 76 -6.05 -1.51 -10.65
CA THR A 76 -6.20 -0.08 -10.71
C THR A 76 -4.94 0.37 -11.41
N HIS A 77 -4.96 0.28 -12.75
CA HIS A 77 -4.41 1.27 -13.61
C HIS A 77 -4.61 2.57 -12.83
N LEU A 78 -3.52 3.12 -12.31
CA LEU A 78 -3.40 4.55 -12.26
C LEU A 78 -3.84 4.97 -13.66
N LYS A 79 -5.09 5.43 -13.77
CA LYS A 79 -5.57 6.06 -14.98
C LYS A 79 -4.63 7.22 -15.19
N ALA A 80 -3.61 7.01 -16.01
CA ALA A 80 -2.94 8.05 -16.73
C ALA A 80 -4.05 8.73 -17.53
N ASN A 81 -4.54 9.84 -16.99
CA ASN A 81 -5.60 10.63 -17.59
C ASN A 81 -5.35 12.09 -17.23
N ALA A 82 -4.36 12.66 -17.91
CA ALA A 82 -4.37 13.93 -18.61
C ALA A 82 -2.99 14.10 -19.27
#